data_AF-A0AAE4V7X2-F1
#
_entry.id   AF-A0AAE4V7X2-F1
#
_cell.length_a   1.000
_cell.length_b   1.000
_cell.length_c   1.000
_cell.angle_alpha   90.00
_cell.angle_beta   90.00
_cell.angle_gamma   90.00
#
_symmetry.space_group_name_H-M   'P 1'
#
loop_
_entity.id
_entity.type
_entity.pdbx_description
1 polymer ?
#
loop_
_entity_poly.entity_id
_entity_poly.type
_entity_poly.pdbx_seq_one_letter_code
_entity_poly.pdbx_strand_id
1 'polypeptide(L)'
;MRWIYAVGAGGVAATITADIWFDIDYRIAANVSLIYIAALTIGFAVLYGARSRWWTNRIGKIYLVKSLILALVLIQAAISVWWHMDYPGRDIIRFIIYSLGAVAYVPMLVSLWREQNRDRQRRKADGG
;
A
#
# COMPACT_ATOMS: atom_id res chain seq x y z
N MET A 1 -17.33 9.09 8.16
CA MET A 1 -15.96 8.54 7.99
C MET A 1 -15.57 7.54 9.09
N ARG A 2 -15.67 7.85 10.39
CA ARG A 2 -15.32 6.90 11.48
C ARG A 2 -16.07 5.56 11.41
N TRP A 3 -17.33 5.58 10.99
CA TRP A 3 -18.18 4.40 10.82
C TRP A 3 -17.68 3.41 9.75
N ILE A 4 -16.96 3.86 8.71
CA ILE A 4 -16.45 2.97 7.66
C ILE A 4 -15.32 2.08 8.21
N TYR A 5 -14.44 2.66 9.03
CA TYR A 5 -13.38 1.91 9.71
C TYR A 5 -13.96 0.94 10.74
N ALA A 6 -15.02 1.34 11.45
CA ALA A 6 -15.72 0.48 12.40
C ALA A 6 -16.39 -0.71 11.71
N VAL A 7 -17.00 -0.50 10.54
CA VAL A 7 -17.59 -1.57 9.73
C VAL A 7 -16.51 -2.52 9.20
N GLY A 8 -15.38 -1.99 8.71
CA GLY A 8 -14.26 -2.82 8.26
C GLY A 8 -13.64 -3.67 9.39
N ALA A 9 -13.37 -3.05 10.54
CA ALA A 9 -12.86 -3.76 11.72
C ALA A 9 -13.87 -4.76 12.28
N GLY A 10 -15.15 -4.39 12.29
CA GLY A 10 -16.25 -5.27 12.70
C GLY A 10 -16.39 -6.48 11.78
N GLY A 11 -16.24 -6.31 10.46
CA GLY A 11 -16.23 -7.40 9.51
C GLY A 11 -15.09 -8.40 9.76
N VAL A 12 -13.87 -7.91 10.01
CA VAL A 12 -12.72 -8.77 10.36
C VAL A 12 -12.99 -9.55 11.66
N ALA A 13 -13.46 -8.87 12.70
CA ALA A 13 -13.76 -9.50 13.98
C ALA A 13 -14.92 -10.53 13.87
N ALA A 14 -15.94 -10.23 13.06
CA ALA A 14 -17.05 -11.12 12.80
C ALA A 14 -16.61 -12.39 12.06
N THR A 15 -15.73 -12.28 11.04
CA THR A 15 -15.17 -13.44 10.35
C THR A 15 -14.40 -14.35 11.31
N ILE A 16 -13.56 -13.79 12.19
CA ILE A 16 -12.82 -14.57 13.20
C ILE A 16 -13.78 -15.24 14.20
N THR A 17 -14.86 -14.55 14.58
CA THR A 17 -15.83 -15.08 15.55
C THR A 17 -16.73 -16.16 14.93
N ALA A 18 -17.06 -16.03 13.65
CA ALA A 18 -17.90 -16.98 12.92
C ALA A 18 -17.21 -18.34 12.72
N ASP A 19 -15.87 -18.38 12.73
CA ASP A 19 -15.07 -19.61 12.65
C ASP A 19 -15.32 -20.59 13.81
N ILE A 20 -15.82 -20.08 14.95
CA ILE A 20 -16.20 -20.91 16.09
C ILE A 20 -17.38 -21.84 15.74
N TRP A 21 -18.21 -21.44 14.76
CA TRP A 21 -19.45 -22.12 14.40
C TRP A 21 -19.46 -22.67 12.97
N PHE A 22 -18.64 -22.11 12.07
CA PHE A 22 -18.53 -22.50 10.67
C PHE A 22 -17.06 -22.69 10.30
N ASP A 23 -16.72 -23.75 9.58
CA ASP A 23 -15.35 -23.95 9.09
C ASP A 23 -15.04 -22.91 7.99
N ILE A 24 -14.29 -21.85 8.33
CA ILE A 24 -14.01 -20.75 7.41
C ILE A 24 -12.73 -21.03 6.64
N ASP A 25 -12.81 -21.06 5.31
CA ASP A 25 -11.61 -21.05 4.46
C ASP A 25 -10.97 -19.65 4.50
N TYR A 26 -10.10 -19.45 5.49
CA TYR A 26 -9.32 -18.23 5.67
C TYR A 26 -8.45 -17.88 4.46
N ARG A 27 -8.03 -18.88 3.67
CA ARG A 27 -7.24 -18.65 2.46
C ARG A 27 -8.09 -17.95 1.41
N ILE A 28 -9.32 -18.39 1.16
CA ILE A 28 -10.24 -17.69 0.24
C ILE A 28 -10.57 -16.29 0.76
N ALA A 29 -10.86 -16.15 2.06
CA ALA A 29 -11.16 -14.84 2.67
C ALA A 29 -9.99 -13.85 2.54
N ALA A 30 -8.75 -14.31 2.74
CA ALA A 30 -7.55 -13.51 2.55
C ALA A 30 -7.32 -13.15 1.08
N ASN A 31 -7.53 -14.09 0.15
CA ASN A 31 -7.37 -13.87 -1.29
C ASN A 31 -8.37 -12.83 -1.84
N VAL A 32 -9.61 -12.85 -1.36
CA VAL A 32 -10.64 -11.86 -1.69
C VAL A 32 -10.29 -10.50 -1.09
N SER A 33 -9.85 -10.47 0.17
CA SER A 33 -9.40 -9.25 0.83
C SER A 33 -8.21 -8.60 0.09
N LEU A 34 -7.30 -9.42 -0.46
CA LEU A 34 -6.18 -8.98 -1.29
C LEU A 34 -6.65 -8.30 -2.58
N ILE A 35 -7.67 -8.84 -3.26
CA ILE A 35 -8.27 -8.17 -4.43
C ILE A 35 -8.85 -6.81 -4.01
N TYR A 36 -9.56 -6.76 -2.89
CA TYR A 36 -10.21 -5.55 -2.43
C TYR A 36 -9.21 -4.43 -2.12
N ILE A 37 -8.14 -4.72 -1.36
CA ILE A 37 -7.10 -3.74 -1.08
C ILE A 37 -6.33 -3.34 -2.35
N ALA A 38 -6.11 -4.27 -3.29
CA ALA A 38 -5.52 -3.95 -4.59
C ALA A 38 -6.39 -2.96 -5.37
N ALA A 39 -7.69 -3.24 -5.52
CA ALA A 39 -8.63 -2.38 -6.24
C ALA A 39 -8.74 -0.98 -5.62
N LEU A 40 -8.84 -0.89 -4.28
CA LEU A 40 -8.86 0.40 -3.58
C LEU A 40 -7.57 1.19 -3.77
N THR A 41 -6.42 0.51 -3.70
CA THR A 41 -5.10 1.16 -3.86
C THR A 41 -4.90 1.65 -5.29
N ILE A 42 -5.30 0.87 -6.29
CA ILE A 42 -5.28 1.28 -7.70
C ILE A 42 -6.20 2.47 -7.92
N GLY A 43 -7.46 2.39 -7.46
CA GLY A 43 -8.42 3.48 -7.59
C GLY A 43 -7.90 4.77 -6.94
N PHE A 44 -7.29 4.65 -5.76
CA PHE A 44 -6.64 5.77 -5.10
C PHE A 44 -5.47 6.33 -5.91
N ALA A 45 -4.55 5.49 -6.39
CA ALA A 45 -3.39 5.92 -7.17
C ALA A 45 -3.80 6.59 -8.49
N VAL A 46 -4.81 6.07 -9.16
CA VAL A 46 -5.37 6.64 -10.41
C VAL A 46 -6.05 7.97 -10.13
N LEU A 47 -6.95 8.04 -9.15
CA LEU A 47 -7.63 9.29 -8.80
C LEU A 47 -6.63 10.36 -8.35
N TYR A 48 -5.66 9.98 -7.51
CA TYR A 48 -4.62 10.90 -7.06
C TYR A 48 -3.73 11.34 -8.21
N GLY A 49 -3.29 10.43 -9.08
CA GLY A 49 -2.44 10.75 -10.23
C GLY A 49 -3.13 11.62 -11.28
N ALA A 50 -4.41 11.38 -11.55
CA ALA A 50 -5.18 12.09 -12.57
C ALA A 50 -5.72 13.44 -12.09
N ARG A 51 -6.19 13.51 -10.83
CA ARG A 51 -6.92 14.68 -10.31
C ARG A 51 -6.06 15.59 -9.42
N SER A 52 -5.04 15.05 -8.76
CA SER A 52 -4.20 15.85 -7.86
C SER A 52 -3.09 16.54 -8.63
N ARG A 53 -2.74 17.77 -8.24
CA ARG A 53 -1.53 18.47 -8.73
C ARG A 53 -0.30 17.90 -8.03
N TRP A 54 -0.04 16.61 -8.15
CA TRP A 54 1.06 15.93 -7.48
C TRP A 54 2.44 16.48 -7.89
N TRP A 55 2.52 17.14 -9.05
CA TRP A 55 3.74 17.80 -9.54
C TRP A 55 4.06 19.12 -8.83
N THR A 56 3.11 19.75 -8.12
CA THR A 56 3.37 21.05 -7.48
C THR A 56 4.09 20.95 -6.13
N ASN A 57 4.08 19.79 -5.48
CA ASN A 57 4.76 19.58 -4.21
C ASN A 57 5.59 18.29 -4.24
N ARG A 58 6.84 18.36 -3.77
CA ARG A 58 7.75 17.21 -3.66
C ARG A 58 7.13 16.05 -2.86
N ILE A 59 6.38 16.38 -1.80
CA ILE A 59 5.66 15.37 -0.99
C ILE A 59 4.59 14.68 -1.83
N GLY A 60 3.87 15.41 -2.69
CA GLY A 60 2.86 14.85 -3.57
C GLY A 60 3.43 13.86 -4.58
N LYS A 61 4.58 14.18 -5.17
CA LYS A 61 5.31 13.26 -6.07
C LYS A 61 5.76 11.99 -5.34
N ILE A 62 6.33 12.13 -4.14
CA ILE A 62 6.76 10.99 -3.31
C ILE A 62 5.57 10.08 -2.99
N TYR A 63 4.45 10.68 -2.62
CA TYR A 63 3.23 9.97 -2.24
C TYR A 63 2.58 9.25 -3.43
N LEU A 64 2.58 9.86 -4.63
CA LEU A 64 2.13 9.19 -5.85
C LEU A 64 3.01 7.99 -6.20
N VAL A 65 4.33 8.16 -6.22
CA VAL A 65 5.28 7.07 -6.54
C VAL A 65 5.13 5.92 -5.55
N LYS A 66 5.02 6.22 -4.25
CA LYS A 66 4.72 5.25 -3.20
C LYS A 66 3.43 4.46 -3.49
N SER A 67 2.36 5.18 -3.83
CA SER A 67 1.05 4.57 -4.09
C SER A 67 1.05 3.70 -5.34
N LEU A 68 1.76 4.12 -6.40
CA LEU A 68 1.92 3.33 -7.63
C LEU A 68 2.72 2.05 -7.41
N ILE A 69 3.85 2.12 -6.69
CA ILE A 69 4.63 0.93 -6.35
C ILE A 69 3.79 -0.04 -5.52
N LEU A 70 3.05 0.46 -4.54
CA LEU A 70 2.16 -0.37 -3.73
C LEU A 70 1.06 -1.01 -4.59
N ALA A 71 0.43 -0.26 -5.48
CA ALA A 71 -0.56 -0.79 -6.41
C ALA A 71 0.02 -1.91 -7.28
N LEU A 72 1.23 -1.73 -7.84
CA LEU A 72 1.90 -2.76 -8.64
C LEU A 72 2.21 -4.03 -7.84
N VAL A 73 2.70 -3.88 -6.61
CA VAL A 73 2.95 -5.02 -5.71
C VAL A 73 1.66 -5.77 -5.41
N LEU A 74 0.56 -5.06 -5.12
CA LEU A 74 -0.74 -5.66 -4.82
C LEU A 74 -1.37 -6.33 -6.05
N ILE A 75 -1.23 -5.75 -7.24
CA ILE A 75 -1.65 -6.39 -8.51
C ILE A 75 -0.87 -7.70 -8.69
N GLN A 76 0.45 -7.67 -8.55
CA GLN A 76 1.29 -8.86 -8.72
C GLN A 76 0.94 -9.94 -7.70
N ALA A 77 0.71 -9.55 -6.43
CA ALA A 77 0.29 -10.46 -5.37
C ALA A 77 -1.10 -11.07 -5.67
N ALA A 78 -2.07 -10.25 -6.09
CA ALA A 78 -3.40 -10.72 -6.43
C ALA A 78 -3.34 -11.72 -7.61
N ILE A 79 -2.64 -11.39 -8.70
CA ILE A 79 -2.46 -12.31 -9.82
C ILE A 79 -1.80 -13.62 -9.36
N SER A 80 -0.75 -13.55 -8.55
CA SER A 80 -0.04 -14.74 -8.07
C SER A 80 -0.86 -15.67 -7.18
N VAL A 81 -1.90 -15.16 -6.53
CA VAL A 81 -2.75 -15.94 -5.63
C VAL A 81 -3.87 -16.67 -6.39
N TRP A 82 -4.38 -16.06 -7.46
CA TRP A 82 -5.44 -16.65 -8.27
C TRP A 82 -4.91 -17.53 -9.40
N TRP A 83 -3.73 -17.21 -9.92
CA TRP A 83 -3.08 -17.99 -10.97
C TRP A 83 -2.20 -19.09 -10.36
N HIS A 84 -2.74 -20.32 -10.33
CA HIS A 84 -2.11 -21.47 -9.67
C HIS A 84 -0.92 -22.08 -10.42
N MET A 85 -0.76 -21.79 -11.73
CA MET A 85 0.42 -22.18 -12.49
C MET A 85 1.48 -21.08 -12.45
N ASP A 86 2.76 -21.41 -12.56
CA ASP A 86 3.79 -20.39 -12.76
C ASP A 86 3.54 -19.66 -14.08
N TYR A 87 2.90 -18.49 -14.02
CA TYR A 87 2.69 -17.70 -15.22
C TYR A 87 4.06 -17.21 -15.72
N PRO A 88 4.31 -17.28 -17.03
CA PRO A 88 5.63 -16.98 -17.60
C PRO A 88 6.07 -15.56 -17.22
N GLY A 89 7.29 -15.44 -16.70
CA GLY A 89 7.88 -14.16 -16.30
C GLY A 89 7.48 -13.67 -14.90
N ARG A 90 6.75 -14.44 -14.10
CA ARG A 90 6.38 -14.09 -12.71
C ARG A 90 7.55 -13.58 -11.88
N ASP A 91 8.66 -14.32 -11.87
CA ASP A 91 9.81 -13.97 -11.02
C ASP A 91 10.56 -12.75 -11.55
N ILE A 92 10.63 -12.58 -12.86
CA ILE A 92 11.22 -11.40 -13.50
C ILE A 92 10.40 -10.16 -13.16
N ILE A 93 9.07 -10.23 -13.30
CA ILE A 93 8.16 -9.13 -12.97
C ILE A 93 8.27 -8.76 -11.49
N ARG A 94 8.26 -9.77 -10.60
CA ARG A 94 8.42 -9.57 -9.16
C ARG A 94 9.73 -8.88 -8.84
N PHE A 95 10.83 -9.36 -9.42
CA PHE A 95 12.16 -8.77 -9.25
C PHE A 95 12.21 -7.31 -9.70
N ILE A 96 11.62 -6.99 -10.86
CA ILE A 96 11.56 -5.61 -11.39
C ILE A 96 10.76 -4.71 -10.44
N ILE A 97 9.56 -5.12 -10.05
CA ILE A 97 8.69 -4.31 -9.18
C ILE A 97 9.38 -4.06 -7.82
N TYR A 98 9.99 -5.09 -7.24
CA TYR A 98 10.60 -5.00 -5.92
C TYR A 98 11.90 -4.18 -5.96
N SER A 99 12.72 -4.35 -7.00
CA SER A 99 13.93 -3.57 -7.19
C SER A 99 13.61 -2.09 -7.46
N LEU A 100 12.61 -1.81 -8.32
CA LEU A 100 12.11 -0.46 -8.56
C LEU A 100 11.59 0.16 -7.27
N GLY A 101 10.85 -0.61 -6.47
CA GLY A 101 10.42 -0.25 -5.14
C GLY A 101 11.60 0.16 -4.25
N ALA A 102 12.58 -0.70 -4.09
CA ALA A 102 13.76 -0.43 -3.27
C ALA A 102 14.48 0.86 -3.73
N VAL A 103 14.76 0.98 -5.03
CA VAL A 103 15.44 2.16 -5.60
C VAL A 103 14.64 3.44 -5.38
N ALA A 104 13.31 3.39 -5.50
CA ALA A 104 12.46 4.56 -5.28
C ALA A 104 12.32 4.94 -3.80
N TYR A 105 12.28 3.96 -2.89
CA TYR A 105 12.11 4.22 -1.45
C TYR A 105 13.38 4.74 -0.78
N VAL A 106 14.58 4.41 -1.27
CA VAL A 106 15.86 4.93 -0.73
C VAL A 106 15.89 6.47 -0.68
N PRO A 107 15.71 7.22 -1.78
CA PRO A 107 15.72 8.67 -1.74
C PRO A 107 14.53 9.25 -0.95
N MET A 108 13.40 8.55 -0.88
CA MET A 108 12.26 8.96 -0.05
C MET A 108 12.60 8.92 1.44
N LEU A 109 13.22 7.83 1.90
CA LEU A 109 13.68 7.68 3.28
C LEU A 109 14.73 8.75 3.63
N VAL A 110 15.69 8.98 2.75
CA VAL A 110 16.70 10.03 2.95
C VAL A 110 16.05 11.42 3.02
N SER A 111 15.07 11.71 2.16
CA SER A 111 14.33 12.98 2.19
C SER A 111 13.59 13.15 3.51
N LEU A 112 12.85 12.12 3.94
CA LEU A 112 12.10 12.14 5.19
C LEU A 112 13.01 12.35 6.39
N TRP A 113 14.13 11.62 6.44
CA TRP A 113 15.08 11.71 7.53
C TRP A 113 15.72 13.11 7.63
N ARG A 114 16.09 13.70 6.49
CA ARG A 114 16.63 15.08 6.46
C ARG A 114 15.61 16.11 6.93
N GLU A 115 14.35 15.95 6.53
CA GLU A 115 13.26 16.87 6.89
C GLU A 115 12.95 16.78 8.40
N GLN A 116 12.82 15.56 8.93
CA GLN A 116 12.66 15.31 10.36
C GLN A 116 13.83 15.86 11.20
N ASN A 117 15.07 15.74 10.70
CA ASN A 117 16.23 16.26 11.43
C ASN A 117 16.26 17.80 11.44
N ARG A 118 15.88 18.45 10.35
CA ARG A 118 15.75 19.92 10.28
C ARG A 118 14.68 20.44 11.22
N ASP A 119 13.53 19.77 11.29
CA ASP A 119 12.45 20.15 12.20
C ASP A 119 12.86 20.00 13.67
N ARG A 120 13.62 18.95 14.00
CA ARG A 120 14.19 18.78 15.35
C ARG A 120 15.17 19.88 15.72
N GLN A 121 16.00 20.33 14.77
CA GLN A 121 16.95 21.43 15.02
C GLN A 121 16.23 22.78 15.19
N ARG A 122 15.20 23.06 14.38
CA ARG A 122 14.37 24.28 14.51
C ARG A 122 13.65 24.34 15.84
N ARG A 123 13.02 23.24 16.27
CA ARG A 123 12.36 23.17 17.59
C ARG A 123 13.32 23.41 18.77
N LYS A 124 14.59 23.02 18.62
CA LYS A 124 15.63 23.31 19.64
C LYS A 124 16.08 24.77 19.62
N ALA A 125 16.05 25.43 18.47
CA ALA A 125 16.42 26.84 18.34
C ALA A 125 15.29 27.79 18.78
N ASP A 126 14.03 27.40 18.60
CA ASP A 126 12.85 28.21 18.97
C ASP A 126 12.38 27.97 20.42
N GLY A 127 13.03 27.06 21.16
CA GLY A 127 12.60 26.57 22.48
C GLY A 127 13.71 26.47 23.52
N GLY A 128 14.79 27.25 23.38
CA GLY A 128 15.75 27.57 24.43
C GLY A 128 15.80 29.07 24.64
#